data_AF-A0A7C5CYB3-F1
#
_entry.id   AF-A0A7C5CYB3-F1
#
_cell.length_a   1.000
_cell.length_b   1.000
_cell.length_c   1.000
_cell.angle_alpha   90.00
_cell.angle_beta   90.00
_cell.angle_gamma   90.00
#
_symmetry.space_group_name_H-M   'P 1'
#
loop_
_entity.id
_entity.type
_entity.pdbx_description
1 polymer ?
#
loop_
_entity_poly.entity_id
_entity_poly.type
_entity_poly.pdbx_seq_one_letter_code
_entity_poly.pdbx_strand_id
1 'polypeptide(L)'
;MKVLGIESTAHTFGAGVVDDGTVLSNVRDMYVPEEGGIHPREAAEHHVRVGGDVVKRALGEAGMSESDIDLVAFSKGPGLGPCLRVGATVARVLSLKRKIPIIGANHCVAHLEIGRMLQARDPVLLYASGGNTQIIAFVKGRYRVLGETLDIGIGNMLDKLGRELGIPFPAGPKIEKLARGEPLEGILENDGPLSPRLLELPYSVKGMDVSFSGIMTAALSLRDRGADIPSICHSVQETAFSMLCEVTERALAHVGSEEVLLGGGVACNGRLRQMVSVMMEERGGRSFAPPPSLSVDNGAMIAYLGEIMYDAGIRHSLEDTMVDQRFRTDQVEAVWKRSRDLGRIVTPGTRDLEPGELPRPGEVLGRGAEAVITAGTYAGIPSVVKERPPKGYRLPELDRSLTSARLRKEVRMLRAMREAGVRTPHVLDMDEGSGRIVMELVPGPRLASVLNILREDERRDALRRMGEMVGDLHRNDIVHGDITTSNFILGSLSGGNADLCLIDASLSDRTEEMERKGVDLRLFREVYTSTHAGFEDALDEFFVGYRDRFSEAGKAEEKMKEIDGRGRYIHQD
;
A
#
# COMPACT_ATOMS: atom_id res chain seq x y z
N MET A 1 -3.94 -16.91 29.46
CA MET A 1 -2.82 -16.11 29.99
C MET A 1 -3.29 -14.68 29.99
N LYS A 2 -3.19 -13.96 31.12
CA LYS A 2 -3.78 -12.63 31.26
C LYS A 2 -2.76 -11.55 30.92
N VAL A 3 -3.01 -10.83 29.83
CA VAL A 3 -2.10 -9.81 29.29
C VAL A 3 -2.72 -8.43 29.43
N LEU A 4 -2.00 -7.50 30.07
CA LEU A 4 -2.33 -6.08 30.06
C LEU A 4 -1.54 -5.37 28.95
N GLY A 5 -2.23 -4.78 27.99
CA GLY A 5 -1.65 -4.01 26.90
C GLY A 5 -1.81 -2.51 27.09
N ILE A 6 -0.74 -1.75 26.83
CA ILE A 6 -0.71 -0.28 26.91
C ILE A 6 -0.41 0.31 25.54
N GLU A 7 -1.31 1.16 25.04
CA GLU A 7 -1.14 1.90 23.80
C GLU A 7 -0.91 3.39 24.10
N SER A 8 0.19 3.97 23.61
CA SER A 8 0.56 5.37 23.83
C SER A 8 1.36 5.99 22.67
N THR A 9 1.17 5.54 21.44
CA THR A 9 1.95 5.99 20.27
C THR A 9 1.60 7.40 19.81
N ALA A 10 0.34 7.82 19.97
CA ALA A 10 -0.18 9.09 19.45
C ALA A 10 -0.95 9.87 20.54
N HIS A 11 -2.07 10.50 20.17
CA HIS A 11 -2.90 11.32 21.06
C HIS A 11 -3.85 10.50 21.96
N THR A 12 -3.91 9.18 21.81
CA THR A 12 -4.73 8.28 22.63
C THR A 12 -3.85 7.50 23.59
N PHE A 13 -4.23 7.47 24.87
CA PHE A 13 -3.71 6.53 25.84
C PHE A 13 -4.75 5.42 26.05
N GLY A 14 -4.38 4.18 25.74
CA GLY A 14 -5.25 3.02 25.85
C GLY A 14 -4.69 1.96 26.78
N ALA A 15 -5.56 1.29 27.53
CA ALA A 15 -5.23 0.08 28.28
C ALA A 15 -6.29 -1.00 28.03
N GLY A 16 -5.86 -2.22 27.74
CA GLY A 16 -6.77 -3.34 27.50
C GLY A 16 -6.26 -4.63 28.09
N VAL A 17 -7.17 -5.50 28.50
CA VAL A 17 -6.85 -6.82 29.04
C VAL A 17 -7.34 -7.90 28.07
N VAL A 18 -6.44 -8.83 27.76
CA VAL A 18 -6.73 -10.03 26.96
C VAL A 18 -6.47 -11.27 27.81
N ASP A 19 -7.34 -12.27 27.70
CA ASP A 19 -7.11 -13.61 28.27
C ASP A 19 -7.39 -14.68 27.21
N ASP A 20 -6.34 -15.42 26.82
CA ASP A 20 -6.39 -16.51 25.85
C ASP A 20 -7.09 -16.10 24.54
N GLY A 21 -6.64 -14.98 23.97
CA GLY A 21 -7.15 -14.41 22.73
C GLY A 21 -8.49 -13.68 22.84
N THR A 22 -9.07 -13.58 24.04
CA THR A 22 -10.35 -12.89 24.27
C THR A 22 -10.13 -11.53 24.92
N VAL A 23 -10.69 -10.46 24.34
CA VAL A 23 -10.63 -9.12 24.92
C VAL A 23 -11.63 -9.02 26.08
N LEU A 24 -11.13 -8.81 27.30
CA LEU A 24 -11.93 -8.66 28.51
C LEU A 24 -12.25 -7.20 28.81
N SER A 25 -11.33 -6.29 28.48
CA SER A 25 -11.56 -4.84 28.61
C SER A 25 -10.73 -4.07 27.59
N ASN A 26 -11.19 -2.86 27.26
CA ASN A 26 -10.51 -1.98 26.33
C ASN A 26 -10.88 -0.50 26.59
N VAL A 27 -10.15 0.12 27.51
CA VAL A 27 -10.37 1.49 27.96
C VAL A 27 -9.40 2.43 27.27
N ARG A 28 -9.86 3.64 26.96
CA ARG A 28 -9.03 4.69 26.37
C ARG A 28 -9.41 6.07 26.86
N ASP A 29 -8.45 6.98 26.75
CA ASP A 29 -8.61 8.41 26.88
C ASP A 29 -7.88 9.11 25.74
N MET A 30 -8.47 10.20 25.22
CA MET A 30 -8.02 10.85 24.00
C MET A 30 -7.75 12.32 24.29
N TYR A 31 -6.51 12.75 24.02
CA TYR A 31 -6.20 14.17 23.96
C TYR A 31 -6.83 14.80 22.72
N VAL A 32 -7.66 15.81 22.94
CA VAL A 32 -8.26 16.63 21.90
C VAL A 32 -7.64 18.02 22.01
N PRO A 33 -6.88 18.48 21.00
CA PRO A 33 -6.30 19.83 21.02
C PRO A 33 -7.39 20.90 20.95
N GLU A 34 -7.22 22.00 21.68
CA GLU A 34 -8.14 23.14 21.63
C GLU A 34 -8.07 23.86 20.27
N GLU A 35 -6.86 24.03 19.74
CA GLU A 35 -6.60 24.59 18.41
C GLU A 35 -5.47 23.83 17.70
N GLY A 36 -5.53 23.76 16.37
CA GLY A 36 -4.43 23.22 15.58
C GLY A 36 -4.37 21.69 15.52
N GLY A 37 -3.14 21.15 15.51
CA GLY A 37 -2.86 19.72 15.35
C GLY A 37 -2.40 19.07 16.65
N ILE A 38 -2.01 17.80 16.59
CA ILE A 38 -1.51 17.08 17.77
C ILE A 38 -0.14 17.65 18.17
N HIS A 39 -0.08 18.25 19.36
CA HIS A 39 1.18 18.68 19.97
C HIS A 39 1.82 17.54 20.78
N PRO A 40 2.99 17.00 20.39
CA PRO A 40 3.56 15.80 21.03
C PRO A 40 3.81 15.93 22.53
N ARG A 41 4.12 17.14 23.00
CA ARG A 41 4.34 17.42 24.42
C ARG A 41 3.04 17.41 25.21
N GLU A 42 2.00 18.09 24.74
CA GLU A 42 0.70 18.14 25.40
C GLU A 42 0.02 16.77 25.42
N ALA A 43 0.14 16.01 24.33
CA ALA A 43 -0.30 14.62 24.29
C ALA A 43 0.43 13.76 25.34
N ALA A 44 1.74 13.94 25.53
CA ALA A 44 2.48 13.22 26.57
C ALA A 44 2.08 13.66 27.99
N GLU A 45 1.85 14.96 28.22
CA GLU A 45 1.36 15.49 29.50
C GLU A 45 -0.04 14.95 29.83
N HIS A 46 -0.92 14.82 28.82
CA HIS A 46 -2.19 14.13 28.94
C HIS A 46 -1.98 12.66 29.37
N HIS A 47 -1.10 11.91 28.70
CA HIS A 47 -0.82 10.50 29.03
C HIS A 47 -0.31 10.33 30.47
N VAL A 48 0.55 11.23 30.95
CA VAL A 48 1.01 11.24 32.34
C VAL A 48 -0.15 11.44 33.31
N ARG A 49 -1.08 12.34 32.99
CA ARG A 49 -2.24 12.65 33.84
C ARG A 49 -3.25 11.49 33.89
N VAL A 50 -3.54 10.84 32.78
CA VAL A 50 -4.63 9.85 32.67
C VAL A 50 -4.16 8.39 32.79
N GLY A 51 -2.87 8.11 32.58
CA GLY A 51 -2.40 6.75 32.35
C GLY A 51 -2.69 5.78 33.50
N GLY A 52 -2.50 6.22 34.75
CA GLY A 52 -2.82 5.40 35.93
C GLY A 52 -4.32 5.09 36.04
N ASP A 53 -5.18 6.08 35.81
CA ASP A 53 -6.63 5.91 35.89
C ASP A 53 -7.16 5.03 34.76
N VAL A 54 -6.63 5.16 33.55
CA VAL A 54 -6.99 4.31 32.40
C VAL A 54 -6.63 2.85 32.68
N VAL A 55 -5.44 2.56 33.20
CA VAL A 55 -5.03 1.20 33.57
C VAL A 55 -5.94 0.64 34.69
N LYS A 56 -6.22 1.43 35.72
CA LYS A 56 -7.09 1.02 36.83
C LYS A 56 -8.51 0.70 36.35
N ARG A 57 -9.06 1.52 35.45
CA ARG A 57 -10.38 1.27 34.84
C ARG A 57 -10.36 0.01 33.98
N ALA A 58 -9.33 -0.21 33.17
CA ALA A 58 -9.22 -1.41 32.34
C ALA A 58 -9.18 -2.71 33.18
N LEU A 59 -8.44 -2.72 34.28
CA LEU A 59 -8.45 -3.84 35.22
C LEU A 59 -9.81 -4.02 35.89
N GLY A 60 -10.44 -2.92 36.33
CA GLY A 60 -11.77 -2.95 36.93
C GLY A 60 -12.87 -3.47 35.98
N GLU A 61 -12.88 -3.04 34.73
CA GLU A 61 -13.80 -3.53 33.69
C GLU A 61 -13.58 -5.01 33.36
N ALA A 62 -12.34 -5.50 33.43
CA ALA A 62 -12.01 -6.92 33.29
C ALA A 62 -12.35 -7.75 34.54
N GLY A 63 -12.78 -7.12 35.64
CA GLY A 63 -13.00 -7.79 36.93
C GLY A 63 -11.71 -8.30 37.57
N MET A 64 -10.57 -7.67 37.28
CA MET A 64 -9.23 -8.11 37.68
C MET A 64 -8.51 -7.08 38.54
N SER A 65 -7.52 -7.56 39.27
CA SER A 65 -6.53 -6.77 39.99
C SER A 65 -5.18 -6.80 39.27
N GLU A 66 -4.27 -5.90 39.63
CA GLU A 66 -2.88 -5.95 39.13
C GLU A 66 -2.19 -7.31 39.41
N SER A 67 -2.67 -8.06 40.42
CA SER A 67 -2.12 -9.37 40.77
C SER A 67 -2.49 -10.50 39.83
N ASP A 68 -3.56 -10.33 39.04
CA ASP A 68 -4.05 -11.36 38.14
C ASP A 68 -3.37 -11.31 36.77
N ILE A 69 -2.54 -10.30 36.51
CA ILE A 69 -1.85 -10.10 35.23
C ILE A 69 -0.57 -10.93 35.18
N ASP A 70 -0.45 -11.73 34.13
CA ASP A 70 0.69 -12.62 33.87
C ASP A 70 1.76 -11.95 33.00
N LEU A 71 1.37 -10.98 32.16
CA LEU A 71 2.24 -10.32 31.18
C LEU A 71 1.82 -8.86 30.97
N VAL A 72 2.80 -7.97 30.80
CA VAL A 72 2.55 -6.59 30.35
C VAL A 72 3.09 -6.39 28.94
N ALA A 73 2.25 -5.92 28.02
CA ALA A 73 2.63 -5.50 26.69
C ALA A 73 2.47 -3.99 26.54
N PHE A 74 3.31 -3.35 25.73
CA PHE A 74 3.17 -1.93 25.41
C PHE A 74 3.55 -1.62 23.96
N SER A 75 2.99 -0.56 23.40
CA SER A 75 3.37 -0.10 22.07
C SER A 75 4.77 0.51 22.08
N LYS A 76 5.75 -0.26 21.56
CA LYS A 76 7.16 0.15 21.46
C LYS A 76 7.37 1.18 20.34
N GLY A 77 6.52 1.14 19.32
CA GLY A 77 6.56 2.05 18.16
C GLY A 77 5.87 1.47 16.92
N PRO A 78 5.82 2.22 15.81
CA PRO A 78 6.34 3.59 15.66
C PRO A 78 5.39 4.62 16.30
N GLY A 79 5.84 5.85 16.55
CA GLY A 79 4.99 6.87 17.18
C GLY A 79 5.73 8.10 17.73
N LEU A 80 4.99 8.97 18.41
CA LEU A 80 5.50 10.20 19.02
C LEU A 80 6.40 9.86 20.20
N GLY A 81 7.70 10.16 20.09
CA GLY A 81 8.71 9.84 21.11
C GLY A 81 8.33 10.22 22.55
N PRO A 82 7.83 11.43 22.83
CA PRO A 82 7.36 11.81 24.16
C PRO A 82 6.25 10.89 24.70
N CYS A 83 5.27 10.55 23.88
CA CYS A 83 4.13 9.71 24.26
C CYS A 83 4.57 8.24 24.48
N LEU A 84 5.39 7.70 23.57
CA LEU A 84 5.95 6.35 23.69
C LEU A 84 6.69 6.15 25.02
N ARG A 85 7.50 7.14 25.43
CA ARG A 85 8.24 7.07 26.69
C ARG A 85 7.32 6.97 27.92
N VAL A 86 6.16 7.63 27.89
CA VAL A 86 5.19 7.55 28.98
C VAL A 86 4.63 6.13 29.10
N GLY A 87 4.11 5.56 28.00
CA GLY A 87 3.56 4.19 28.02
C GLY A 87 4.60 3.13 28.38
N ALA A 88 5.81 3.21 27.82
CA ALA A 88 6.91 2.32 28.17
C ALA A 88 7.28 2.42 29.66
N THR A 89 7.25 3.61 30.24
CA THR A 89 7.51 3.81 31.68
C THR A 89 6.43 3.16 32.54
N VAL A 90 5.16 3.36 32.21
CA VAL A 90 4.03 2.72 32.91
C VAL A 90 4.16 1.18 32.84
N ALA A 91 4.43 0.64 31.66
CA ALA A 91 4.59 -0.80 31.46
C ALA A 91 5.76 -1.38 32.25
N ARG A 92 6.93 -0.74 32.21
CA ARG A 92 8.13 -1.16 32.95
C ARG A 92 7.91 -1.12 34.46
N VAL A 93 7.25 -0.08 34.98
CA VAL A 93 6.92 0.03 36.41
C VAL A 93 6.02 -1.11 36.85
N LEU A 94 4.97 -1.44 36.07
CA LEU A 94 4.07 -2.55 36.36
C LEU A 94 4.80 -3.91 36.33
N SER A 95 5.58 -4.16 35.28
CA SER A 95 6.40 -5.37 35.14
C SER A 95 7.35 -5.56 36.33
N LEU A 96 8.10 -4.51 36.71
CA LEU A 96 9.03 -4.54 37.84
C LEU A 96 8.32 -4.74 39.19
N LYS A 97 7.22 -4.01 39.42
CA LYS A 97 6.43 -4.09 40.66
C LYS A 97 5.86 -5.49 40.87
N ARG A 98 5.34 -6.10 39.79
CA ARG A 98 4.72 -7.43 39.81
C ARG A 98 5.71 -8.57 39.59
N LYS A 99 6.93 -8.27 39.15
CA LYS A 99 7.96 -9.24 38.72
C LYS A 99 7.45 -10.18 37.62
N ILE A 100 6.71 -9.62 36.67
CA ILE A 100 6.14 -10.34 35.53
C ILE A 100 6.84 -9.92 34.23
N PRO A 101 6.86 -10.77 33.18
CA PRO A 101 7.48 -10.44 31.92
C PRO A 101 6.89 -9.19 31.25
N ILE A 102 7.65 -8.62 30.32
CA ILE A 102 7.26 -7.46 29.52
C ILE A 102 7.53 -7.73 28.04
N ILE A 103 6.63 -7.28 27.16
CA ILE A 103 6.81 -7.33 25.69
C ILE A 103 6.60 -5.95 25.09
N GLY A 104 7.50 -5.58 24.17
CA GLY A 104 7.39 -4.35 23.37
C GLY A 104 6.84 -4.72 22.01
N ALA A 105 5.61 -4.28 21.74
CA ALA A 105 4.85 -4.63 20.54
C ALA A 105 4.99 -3.55 19.45
N ASN A 106 5.04 -3.97 18.18
CA ASN A 106 4.93 -3.04 17.06
C ASN A 106 3.45 -2.66 16.85
N HIS A 107 3.17 -1.36 16.82
CA HIS A 107 1.83 -0.81 16.72
C HIS A 107 1.13 -1.17 15.41
N CYS A 108 1.83 -1.09 14.28
CA CYS A 108 1.25 -1.44 12.97
C CYS A 108 0.94 -2.94 12.88
N VAL A 109 1.81 -3.79 13.41
CA VAL A 109 1.56 -5.25 13.48
C VAL A 109 0.40 -5.58 14.42
N ALA A 110 0.19 -4.80 15.49
CA ALA A 110 -0.94 -5.02 16.39
C ALA A 110 -2.30 -4.77 15.69
N HIS A 111 -2.39 -3.71 14.87
CA HIS A 111 -3.56 -3.45 14.00
C HIS A 111 -3.83 -4.59 13.02
N LEU A 112 -2.78 -5.28 12.56
CA LEU A 112 -2.91 -6.42 11.66
C LEU A 112 -3.35 -7.69 12.41
N GLU A 113 -2.67 -8.04 13.50
CA GLU A 113 -2.90 -9.31 14.19
C GLU A 113 -4.21 -9.36 14.96
N ILE A 114 -4.76 -8.21 15.40
CA ILE A 114 -6.09 -8.18 16.03
C ILE A 114 -7.20 -8.65 15.07
N GLY A 115 -6.96 -8.60 13.75
CA GLY A 115 -7.86 -9.16 12.74
C GLY A 115 -8.08 -10.66 12.87
N ARG A 116 -7.19 -11.39 13.55
CA ARG A 116 -7.36 -12.84 13.81
C ARG A 116 -8.55 -13.15 14.69
N MET A 117 -8.98 -12.21 15.53
CA MET A 117 -10.24 -12.32 16.28
C MET A 117 -11.46 -12.42 15.35
N LEU A 118 -11.35 -11.85 14.13
CA LEU A 118 -12.37 -11.91 13.10
C LEU A 118 -12.18 -13.11 12.15
N GLN A 119 -11.29 -14.05 12.51
CA GLN A 119 -10.93 -15.22 11.72
C GLN A 119 -10.18 -14.89 10.41
N ALA A 120 -9.68 -13.66 10.25
CA ALA A 120 -8.74 -13.33 9.18
C ALA A 120 -7.43 -14.10 9.43
N ARG A 121 -6.95 -14.84 8.42
CA ARG A 121 -5.79 -15.72 8.56
C ARG A 121 -4.52 -15.06 8.02
N ASP A 122 -4.62 -14.60 6.79
CA ASP A 122 -3.50 -13.95 6.10
C ASP A 122 -3.97 -12.75 5.24
N PRO A 123 -4.57 -11.73 5.90
CA PRO A 123 -5.09 -10.58 5.18
C PRO A 123 -3.99 -9.63 4.73
N VAL A 124 -4.23 -8.95 3.62
CA VAL A 124 -3.60 -7.67 3.33
C VAL A 124 -4.28 -6.61 4.20
N LEU A 125 -3.52 -5.92 5.05
CA LEU A 125 -4.02 -4.81 5.84
C LEU A 125 -3.98 -3.51 5.04
N LEU A 126 -5.15 -2.91 4.84
CA LEU A 126 -5.30 -1.49 4.51
C LEU A 126 -5.31 -0.71 5.83
N TYR A 127 -4.16 -0.17 6.21
CA TYR A 127 -3.99 0.61 7.42
C TYR A 127 -4.14 2.10 7.11
N ALA A 128 -5.27 2.69 7.51
CA ALA A 128 -5.59 4.09 7.27
C ALA A 128 -5.95 4.79 8.60
N SER A 129 -5.01 5.59 9.12
CA SER A 129 -5.15 6.38 10.36
C SER A 129 -4.87 7.86 10.11
N GLY A 130 -4.80 8.65 11.20
CA GLY A 130 -4.38 10.05 11.14
C GLY A 130 -2.99 10.21 10.52
N GLY A 131 -2.01 9.50 11.09
CA GLY A 131 -0.60 9.61 10.68
C GLY A 131 -0.17 8.61 9.62
N ASN A 132 -0.87 7.48 9.48
CA ASN A 132 -0.41 6.35 8.65
C ASN A 132 -1.39 6.05 7.53
N THR A 133 -0.85 5.74 6.36
CA THR A 133 -1.61 5.15 5.25
C THR A 133 -0.71 4.16 4.54
N GLN A 134 -0.93 2.88 4.79
CA GLN A 134 -0.05 1.80 4.37
C GLN A 134 -0.85 0.56 3.96
N ILE A 135 -0.32 -0.17 2.98
CA ILE A 135 -0.78 -1.49 2.57
C ILE A 135 0.25 -2.50 3.05
N ILE A 136 -0.13 -3.35 4.00
CA ILE A 136 0.79 -4.25 4.70
C ILE A 136 0.38 -5.70 4.42
N ALA A 137 1.33 -6.55 4.06
CA ALA A 137 1.09 -7.98 3.89
C ALA A 137 2.21 -8.80 4.51
N PHE A 138 1.92 -10.04 4.86
CA PHE A 138 2.94 -10.99 5.31
C PHE A 138 3.58 -11.70 4.10
N VAL A 139 4.87 -11.48 3.88
CA VAL A 139 5.59 -12.00 2.71
C VAL A 139 6.97 -12.49 3.13
N LYS A 140 7.29 -13.74 2.79
CA LYS A 140 8.60 -14.38 3.08
C LYS A 140 9.00 -14.28 4.56
N GLY A 141 8.07 -14.56 5.48
CA GLY A 141 8.36 -14.64 6.92
C GLY A 141 8.35 -13.32 7.68
N ARG A 142 8.06 -12.19 7.01
CA ARG A 142 7.99 -10.86 7.64
C ARG A 142 6.79 -10.08 7.12
N TYR A 143 6.29 -9.14 7.92
CA TYR A 143 5.35 -8.15 7.42
C TYR A 143 6.09 -7.14 6.55
N ARG A 144 5.50 -6.75 5.43
CA ARG A 144 6.09 -5.80 4.50
C ARG A 144 5.06 -4.73 4.15
N VAL A 145 5.53 -3.50 4.08
CA VAL A 145 4.77 -2.41 3.46
C VAL A 145 4.91 -2.58 1.95
N LEU A 146 3.80 -2.90 1.28
CA LEU A 146 3.75 -3.04 -0.17
C LEU A 146 3.49 -1.70 -0.86
N GLY A 147 2.79 -0.80 -0.18
CA GLY A 147 2.53 0.55 -0.65
C GLY A 147 2.19 1.49 0.50
N GLU A 148 2.51 2.76 0.36
CA GLU A 148 2.26 3.77 1.39
C GLU A 148 1.94 5.15 0.81
N THR A 149 1.55 6.08 1.69
CA THR A 149 1.46 7.48 1.30
C THR A 149 2.85 8.08 1.11
N LEU A 150 3.05 8.81 0.02
CA LEU A 150 4.30 9.52 -0.28
C LEU A 150 4.39 10.88 0.44
N ASP A 151 3.30 11.35 1.05
CA ASP A 151 3.24 12.67 1.67
C ASP A 151 2.61 12.69 3.07
N ILE A 152 1.29 12.71 3.17
CA ILE A 152 0.53 12.82 4.42
C ILE A 152 -0.43 11.64 4.56
N GLY A 153 -0.67 11.18 5.79
CA GLY A 153 -1.72 10.19 6.05
C GLY A 153 -3.09 10.72 5.64
N ILE A 154 -3.96 9.85 5.13
CA ILE A 154 -5.31 10.23 4.69
C ILE A 154 -6.13 10.86 5.82
N GLY A 155 -6.01 10.39 7.07
CA GLY A 155 -6.69 11.01 8.20
C GLY A 155 -6.22 12.44 8.47
N ASN A 156 -4.91 12.70 8.44
CA ASN A 156 -4.36 14.05 8.55
C ASN A 156 -4.78 14.95 7.38
N MET A 157 -4.90 14.41 6.16
CA MET A 157 -5.46 15.15 5.02
C MET A 157 -6.92 15.56 5.29
N LEU A 158 -7.75 14.63 5.76
CA LEU A 158 -9.15 14.90 6.10
C LEU A 158 -9.28 15.91 7.24
N ASP A 159 -8.46 15.81 8.29
CA ASP A 159 -8.48 16.76 9.41
C ASP A 159 -8.00 18.16 9.00
N LYS A 160 -6.95 18.25 8.18
CA LYS A 160 -6.50 19.54 7.62
C LYS A 160 -7.57 20.15 6.72
N LEU A 161 -8.14 19.38 5.80
CA LEU A 161 -9.22 19.83 4.94
C LEU A 161 -10.41 20.31 5.78
N GLY A 162 -10.80 19.54 6.79
CA GLY A 162 -11.87 19.91 7.71
C GLY A 162 -11.63 21.27 8.35
N ARG A 163 -10.43 21.49 8.92
CA ARG A 163 -10.06 22.77 9.51
C ARG A 163 -10.17 23.94 8.52
N GLU A 164 -9.64 23.78 7.31
CA GLU A 164 -9.73 24.84 6.29
C GLU A 164 -11.18 25.14 5.86
N LEU A 165 -12.05 24.12 5.90
CA LEU A 165 -13.49 24.25 5.62
C LEU A 165 -14.32 24.67 6.84
N GLY A 166 -13.71 24.92 8.01
CA GLY A 166 -14.40 25.27 9.25
C GLY A 166 -15.03 24.09 10.00
N ILE A 167 -14.80 22.85 9.55
CA ILE A 167 -15.32 21.62 10.18
C ILE A 167 -14.48 21.29 11.42
N PRO A 168 -15.08 21.15 12.61
CA PRO A 168 -14.33 20.92 13.85
C PRO A 168 -13.67 19.54 13.89
N PHE A 169 -12.57 19.41 14.64
CA PHE A 169 -11.90 18.14 14.89
C PHE A 169 -12.76 17.20 15.77
N PRO A 170 -12.68 15.85 15.62
CA PRO A 170 -12.13 15.14 14.46
C PRO A 170 -13.01 15.34 13.22
N ALA A 171 -12.40 15.59 12.06
CA ALA A 171 -13.14 15.97 10.85
C ALA A 171 -13.70 14.78 10.09
N GLY A 172 -13.02 13.63 10.11
CA GLY A 172 -13.38 12.44 9.33
C GLY A 172 -14.87 12.05 9.37
N PRO A 173 -15.47 11.82 10.56
CA PRO A 173 -16.89 11.49 10.67
C PRO A 173 -17.84 12.58 10.18
N LYS A 174 -17.43 13.85 10.27
CA LYS A 174 -18.23 15.02 9.87
C LYS A 174 -18.20 15.21 8.35
N ILE A 175 -17.03 15.04 7.74
CA ILE A 175 -16.85 14.99 6.29
C ILE A 175 -17.70 13.86 5.70
N GLU A 176 -17.76 12.70 6.36
CA GLU A 176 -18.61 11.59 5.91
C GLU A 176 -20.10 11.93 5.89
N LYS A 177 -20.62 12.61 6.92
CA LYS A 177 -22.01 13.09 6.92
C LYS A 177 -22.27 14.07 5.77
N LEU A 178 -21.40 15.07 5.61
CA LEU A 178 -21.52 16.07 4.53
C LEU A 178 -21.42 15.42 3.14
N ALA A 179 -20.55 14.44 2.96
CA ALA A 179 -20.40 13.68 1.72
C ALA A 179 -21.64 12.85 1.36
N ARG A 180 -22.48 12.47 2.34
CA ARG A 180 -23.78 11.82 2.14
C ARG A 180 -24.92 12.82 1.91
N GLY A 181 -24.64 14.12 1.99
CA GLY A 181 -25.64 15.17 1.89
C GLY A 181 -26.45 15.38 3.19
N GLU A 182 -25.95 14.90 4.34
CA GLU A 182 -26.53 15.19 5.65
C GLU A 182 -26.06 16.58 6.12
N PRO A 183 -26.96 17.45 6.60
CA PRO A 183 -26.59 18.77 7.11
C PRO A 183 -25.75 18.66 8.39
N LEU A 184 -24.89 19.64 8.61
CA LEU A 184 -24.04 19.75 9.79
C LEU A 184 -24.24 21.14 10.42
N GLU A 185 -24.76 21.16 11.64
CA GLU A 185 -25.01 22.38 12.41
C GLU A 185 -23.74 23.24 12.50
N GLY A 186 -23.89 24.55 12.28
CA GLY A 186 -22.78 25.51 12.25
C GLY A 186 -21.96 25.54 10.95
N ILE A 187 -22.18 24.61 10.02
CA ILE A 187 -21.59 24.62 8.67
C ILE A 187 -22.66 24.85 7.60
N LEU A 188 -23.81 24.20 7.74
CA LEU A 188 -24.96 24.34 6.84
C LEU A 188 -26.23 24.51 7.69
N GLU A 189 -26.96 25.61 7.48
CA GLU A 189 -28.21 25.92 8.19
C GLU A 189 -29.47 25.39 7.48
N ASN A 190 -29.32 24.65 6.36
CA ASN A 190 -30.44 24.12 5.59
C ASN A 190 -30.93 22.78 6.15
N ASP A 191 -32.24 22.66 6.39
CA ASP A 191 -32.90 21.46 6.94
C ASP A 191 -33.16 20.33 5.91
N GLY A 192 -32.70 20.47 4.66
CA GLY A 192 -32.99 19.54 3.57
C GLY A 192 -31.80 18.66 3.17
N PRO A 193 -32.03 17.44 2.65
CA PRO A 193 -30.97 16.60 2.11
C PRO A 193 -30.30 17.28 0.92
N LEU A 194 -28.98 17.35 0.94
CA LEU A 194 -28.18 17.92 -0.14
C LEU A 194 -27.93 16.84 -1.19
N SER A 195 -27.70 17.25 -2.44
CA SER A 195 -27.27 16.35 -3.52
C SER A 195 -25.84 16.69 -3.93
N PRO A 196 -24.82 16.19 -3.20
CA PRO A 196 -23.42 16.39 -3.56
C PRO A 196 -23.14 15.91 -4.98
N ARG A 197 -22.35 16.67 -5.73
CA ARG A 197 -21.89 16.29 -7.07
C ARG A 197 -20.43 15.85 -7.01
N LEU A 198 -20.05 14.99 -7.95
CA LEU A 198 -18.66 14.65 -8.17
C LEU A 198 -17.95 15.81 -8.88
N LEU A 199 -16.88 16.30 -8.26
CA LEU A 199 -15.97 17.32 -8.76
C LEU A 199 -14.68 16.66 -9.21
N GLU A 200 -14.04 17.24 -10.23
CA GLU A 200 -12.78 16.73 -10.75
C GLU A 200 -11.64 17.03 -9.76
N LEU A 201 -11.00 15.97 -9.28
CA LEU A 201 -9.85 16.01 -8.38
C LEU A 201 -8.72 15.16 -8.95
N PRO A 202 -7.45 15.48 -8.65
CA PRO A 202 -6.32 14.69 -9.14
C PRO A 202 -6.34 13.28 -8.53
N TYR A 203 -6.15 12.27 -9.37
CA TYR A 203 -6.06 10.86 -8.96
C TYR A 203 -4.59 10.42 -8.98
N SER A 204 -3.93 10.46 -7.81
CA SER A 204 -2.47 10.34 -7.68
C SER A 204 -2.02 8.99 -7.14
N VAL A 205 -2.11 7.94 -7.96
CA VAL A 205 -1.56 6.60 -7.66
C VAL A 205 -0.26 6.39 -8.44
N LYS A 206 0.79 5.94 -7.77
CA LYS A 206 2.10 5.61 -8.36
C LYS A 206 2.52 4.21 -7.91
N GLY A 207 2.39 3.22 -8.78
CA GLY A 207 2.65 1.82 -8.39
C GLY A 207 1.68 1.36 -7.29
N MET A 208 2.17 1.04 -6.10
CA MET A 208 1.33 0.72 -4.94
C MET A 208 1.19 1.90 -3.96
N ASP A 209 1.80 3.05 -4.27
CA ASP A 209 1.82 4.23 -3.42
C ASP A 209 0.76 5.26 -3.82
N VAL A 210 0.39 6.11 -2.87
CA VAL A 210 -0.61 7.17 -3.03
C VAL A 210 -0.07 8.53 -2.56
N SER A 211 -0.65 9.63 -3.04
CA SER A 211 -0.37 10.99 -2.54
C SER A 211 -1.66 11.79 -2.40
N PHE A 212 -1.86 12.43 -1.25
CA PHE A 212 -3.10 13.13 -0.92
C PHE A 212 -2.97 14.66 -0.92
N SER A 213 -1.75 15.21 -0.92
CA SER A 213 -1.56 16.67 -0.86
C SER A 213 -2.17 17.38 -2.06
N GLY A 214 -2.01 16.81 -3.26
CA GLY A 214 -2.61 17.37 -4.48
C GLY A 214 -4.13 17.41 -4.45
N ILE A 215 -4.77 16.40 -3.83
CA ILE A 215 -6.23 16.35 -3.64
C ILE A 215 -6.67 17.49 -2.72
N MET A 216 -5.98 17.67 -1.60
CA MET A 216 -6.28 18.73 -0.63
C MET A 216 -6.16 20.12 -1.28
N THR A 217 -5.06 20.39 -1.99
CA THR A 217 -4.86 21.68 -2.68
C THR A 217 -5.92 21.92 -3.76
N ALA A 218 -6.27 20.90 -4.54
CA ALA A 218 -7.31 21.02 -5.56
C ALA A 218 -8.70 21.26 -4.95
N ALA A 219 -9.04 20.56 -3.86
CA ALA A 219 -10.28 20.73 -3.13
C ALA A 219 -10.44 22.16 -2.58
N LEU A 220 -9.38 22.73 -2.01
CA LEU A 220 -9.38 24.12 -1.53
C LEU A 220 -9.49 25.13 -2.69
N SER A 221 -8.83 24.87 -3.82
CA SER A 221 -9.00 25.72 -5.01
C SER A 221 -10.43 25.68 -5.55
N LEU A 222 -11.10 24.52 -5.50
CA LEU A 222 -12.52 24.41 -5.90
C LEU A 222 -13.43 25.18 -4.94
N ARG A 223 -13.15 25.14 -3.63
CA ARG A 223 -13.84 25.96 -2.63
C ARG A 223 -13.72 27.45 -2.95
N ASP A 224 -12.51 27.92 -3.27
CA ASP A 224 -12.24 29.32 -3.61
C ASP A 224 -12.97 29.74 -4.90
N ARG A 225 -13.25 28.80 -5.79
CA ARG A 225 -14.07 28.99 -7.01
C ARG A 225 -15.58 28.84 -6.77
N GLY A 226 -16.01 28.66 -5.53
CA GLY A 226 -17.43 28.62 -5.15
C GLY A 226 -18.08 27.23 -5.18
N ALA A 227 -17.30 26.14 -5.21
CA ALA A 227 -17.85 24.80 -5.03
C ALA A 227 -18.41 24.62 -3.61
N ASP A 228 -19.55 23.93 -3.48
CA ASP A 228 -20.18 23.69 -2.19
C ASP A 228 -19.41 22.63 -1.37
N ILE A 229 -19.39 22.83 -0.04
CA ILE A 229 -18.67 21.96 0.91
C ILE A 229 -19.11 20.48 0.80
N PRO A 230 -20.41 20.14 0.70
CA PRO A 230 -20.85 18.75 0.51
C PRO A 230 -20.25 18.09 -0.73
N SER A 231 -20.27 18.75 -1.90
CA SER A 231 -19.67 18.25 -3.13
C SER A 231 -18.15 18.08 -3.00
N ILE A 232 -17.47 18.99 -2.29
CA ILE A 232 -16.04 18.83 -1.99
C ILE A 232 -15.80 17.59 -1.12
N CYS A 233 -16.55 17.43 -0.02
CA CYS A 233 -16.43 16.29 0.89
C CYS A 233 -16.68 14.97 0.16
N HIS A 234 -17.75 14.92 -0.65
CA HIS A 234 -18.10 13.78 -1.48
C HIS A 234 -16.97 13.43 -2.46
N SER A 235 -16.50 14.39 -3.23
CA SER A 235 -15.46 14.18 -4.25
C SER A 235 -14.13 13.75 -3.64
N VAL A 236 -13.75 14.33 -2.50
CA VAL A 236 -12.52 13.96 -1.77
C VAL A 236 -12.62 12.52 -1.28
N GLN A 237 -13.76 12.12 -0.70
CA GLN A 237 -13.96 10.73 -0.26
C GLN A 237 -13.92 9.75 -1.43
N GLU A 238 -14.69 9.99 -2.49
CA GLU A 238 -14.75 9.09 -3.65
C GLU A 238 -13.38 8.96 -4.31
N THR A 239 -12.64 10.06 -4.47
CA THR A 239 -11.31 10.05 -5.10
C THR A 239 -10.31 9.33 -4.21
N ALA A 240 -10.17 9.76 -2.93
CA ALA A 240 -9.16 9.22 -2.03
C ALA A 240 -9.41 7.74 -1.68
N PHE A 241 -10.66 7.35 -1.43
CA PHE A 241 -11.00 5.95 -1.13
C PHE A 241 -10.90 5.07 -2.37
N SER A 242 -11.19 5.58 -3.57
CA SER A 242 -10.94 4.83 -4.82
C SER A 242 -9.45 4.56 -5.01
N MET A 243 -8.57 5.51 -4.65
CA MET A 243 -7.12 5.31 -4.67
C MET A 243 -6.68 4.23 -3.69
N LEU A 244 -7.20 4.25 -2.46
CA LEU A 244 -6.92 3.22 -1.46
C LEU A 244 -7.39 1.82 -1.91
N CYS A 245 -8.60 1.73 -2.48
CA CYS A 245 -9.13 0.48 -3.01
C CYS A 245 -8.26 -0.04 -4.16
N GLU A 246 -7.82 0.84 -5.07
CA GLU A 246 -6.93 0.47 -6.18
C GLU A 246 -5.60 -0.10 -5.70
N VAL A 247 -4.89 0.59 -4.80
CA VAL A 247 -3.59 0.09 -4.32
C VAL A 247 -3.73 -1.17 -3.48
N THR A 248 -4.85 -1.32 -2.74
CA THR A 248 -5.18 -2.56 -2.02
C THR A 248 -5.44 -3.70 -3.00
N GLU A 249 -6.20 -3.45 -4.07
CA GLU A 249 -6.48 -4.43 -5.13
C GLU A 249 -5.20 -4.88 -5.85
N ARG A 250 -4.28 -3.95 -6.13
CA ARG A 250 -2.96 -4.25 -6.69
C ARG A 250 -2.13 -5.12 -5.74
N ALA A 251 -2.10 -4.77 -4.46
CA ALA A 251 -1.38 -5.54 -3.44
C ALA A 251 -1.92 -6.96 -3.27
N LEU A 252 -3.26 -7.14 -3.24
CA LEU A 252 -3.89 -8.46 -3.19
C LEU A 252 -3.48 -9.33 -4.37
N ALA A 253 -3.48 -8.76 -5.58
CA ALA A 253 -3.04 -9.48 -6.78
C ALA A 253 -1.55 -9.85 -6.69
N HIS A 254 -0.71 -8.98 -6.12
CA HIS A 254 0.72 -9.21 -5.97
C HIS A 254 1.06 -10.35 -4.99
N VAL A 255 0.36 -10.46 -3.87
CA VAL A 255 0.60 -11.50 -2.85
C VAL A 255 -0.33 -12.71 -2.97
N GLY A 256 -1.28 -12.68 -3.91
CA GLY A 256 -2.28 -13.73 -4.10
C GLY A 256 -3.20 -13.95 -2.90
N SER A 257 -3.42 -12.91 -2.07
CA SER A 257 -4.32 -13.01 -0.92
C SER A 257 -5.77 -12.75 -1.33
N GLU A 258 -6.68 -13.48 -0.70
CA GLU A 258 -8.14 -13.36 -0.86
C GLU A 258 -8.78 -12.65 0.34
N GLU A 259 -7.98 -12.10 1.25
CA GLU A 259 -8.44 -11.47 2.48
C GLU A 259 -7.91 -10.03 2.59
N VAL A 260 -8.79 -9.08 2.89
CA VAL A 260 -8.41 -7.72 3.28
C VAL A 260 -8.84 -7.46 4.71
N LEU A 261 -7.95 -6.86 5.50
CA LEU A 261 -8.28 -6.32 6.81
C LEU A 261 -8.22 -4.79 6.74
N LEU A 262 -9.24 -4.15 7.27
CA LEU A 262 -9.33 -2.69 7.41
C LEU A 262 -8.88 -2.29 8.82
N GLY A 263 -7.84 -1.47 8.95
CA GLY A 263 -7.33 -0.99 10.24
C GLY A 263 -7.07 0.51 10.27
N GLY A 264 -7.01 1.09 11.47
CA GLY A 264 -6.86 2.53 11.70
C GLY A 264 -8.20 3.29 11.80
N GLY A 265 -8.14 4.52 12.30
CA GLY A 265 -9.36 5.32 12.55
C GLY A 265 -10.17 5.67 11.30
N VAL A 266 -9.53 5.80 10.13
CA VAL A 266 -10.22 6.09 8.87
C VAL A 266 -10.92 4.85 8.32
N ALA A 267 -10.46 3.66 8.69
CA ALA A 267 -11.17 2.41 8.39
C ALA A 267 -12.55 2.28 9.06
N CYS A 268 -12.92 3.19 9.98
CA CYS A 268 -14.28 3.28 10.52
C CYS A 268 -15.27 3.94 9.56
N ASN A 269 -14.81 4.60 8.49
CA ASN A 269 -15.66 5.27 7.52
C ASN A 269 -16.52 4.26 6.75
N GLY A 270 -17.83 4.47 6.74
CA GLY A 270 -18.80 3.55 6.14
C GLY A 270 -18.66 3.46 4.63
N ARG A 271 -18.32 4.57 3.95
CA ARG A 271 -18.09 4.58 2.50
C ARG A 271 -16.85 3.79 2.11
N LEU A 272 -15.72 3.98 2.81
CA LEU A 272 -14.51 3.18 2.58
C LEU A 272 -14.76 1.68 2.78
N ARG A 273 -15.46 1.31 3.87
CA ARG A 273 -15.85 -0.09 4.15
C ARG A 273 -16.68 -0.67 3.01
N GLN A 274 -17.67 0.08 2.52
CA GLN A 274 -18.52 -0.34 1.40
C GLN A 274 -17.70 -0.58 0.13
N MET A 275 -16.83 0.36 -0.25
CA MET A 275 -16.01 0.25 -1.46
C MET A 275 -15.07 -0.96 -1.41
N VAL A 276 -14.44 -1.21 -0.26
CA VAL A 276 -13.59 -2.39 -0.06
C VAL A 276 -14.39 -3.70 -0.09
N SER A 277 -15.62 -3.72 0.47
CA SER A 277 -16.51 -4.89 0.38
C SER A 277 -16.82 -5.24 -1.07
N VAL A 278 -17.24 -4.25 -1.87
CA VAL A 278 -17.55 -4.45 -3.30
C VAL A 278 -16.31 -4.95 -4.05
N MET A 279 -15.14 -4.35 -3.82
CA MET A 279 -13.88 -4.78 -4.43
C MET A 279 -13.54 -6.24 -4.09
N MET A 280 -13.75 -6.66 -2.84
CA MET A 280 -13.50 -8.05 -2.44
C MET A 280 -14.55 -9.02 -2.99
N GLU A 281 -15.82 -8.64 -3.05
CA GLU A 281 -16.90 -9.44 -3.64
C GLU A 281 -16.64 -9.71 -5.13
N GLU A 282 -16.26 -8.69 -5.90
CA GLU A 282 -15.90 -8.82 -7.33
C GLU A 282 -14.70 -9.75 -7.56
N ARG A 283 -13.80 -9.85 -6.57
CA ARG A 283 -12.63 -10.73 -6.60
C ARG A 283 -12.90 -12.13 -6.05
N GLY A 284 -14.07 -12.36 -5.45
CA GLY A 284 -14.39 -13.62 -4.76
C GLY A 284 -13.66 -13.81 -3.42
N GLY A 285 -13.15 -12.73 -2.83
CA GLY A 285 -12.48 -12.76 -1.52
C GLY A 285 -13.33 -12.18 -0.39
N ARG A 286 -12.71 -11.91 0.76
CA ARG A 286 -13.38 -11.44 1.99
C ARG A 286 -12.71 -10.19 2.55
N SER A 287 -13.51 -9.21 2.95
CA SER A 287 -13.05 -8.07 3.74
C SER A 287 -13.44 -8.21 5.21
N PHE A 288 -12.54 -7.82 6.10
CA PHE A 288 -12.73 -7.80 7.54
C PHE A 288 -12.54 -6.37 8.05
N ALA A 289 -13.46 -5.92 8.91
CA ALA A 289 -13.33 -4.66 9.61
C ALA A 289 -13.58 -4.89 11.10
N PRO A 290 -12.59 -4.66 11.97
CA PRO A 290 -12.82 -4.71 13.41
C PRO A 290 -13.93 -3.75 13.84
N PRO A 291 -14.55 -4.00 15.01
CA PRO A 291 -15.43 -3.00 15.60
C PRO A 291 -14.65 -1.70 15.82
N PRO A 292 -15.31 -0.53 15.79
CA PRO A 292 -14.62 0.76 15.88
C PRO A 292 -13.68 0.90 17.09
N SER A 293 -13.99 0.22 18.21
CA SER A 293 -13.14 0.19 19.41
C SER A 293 -11.80 -0.53 19.22
N LEU A 294 -11.70 -1.43 18.24
CA LEU A 294 -10.48 -2.17 17.88
C LEU A 294 -9.82 -1.68 16.58
N SER A 295 -10.53 -0.89 15.76
CA SER A 295 -9.95 -0.28 14.55
C SER A 295 -9.08 0.94 14.84
N VAL A 296 -9.41 1.70 15.88
CA VAL A 296 -8.65 2.85 16.38
C VAL A 296 -7.54 2.42 17.33
N ASP A 297 -6.64 3.33 17.70
CA ASP A 297 -5.58 3.05 18.68
C ASP A 297 -6.19 2.60 20.03
N ASN A 298 -5.77 1.43 20.51
CA ASN A 298 -6.37 0.78 21.67
C ASN A 298 -5.38 -0.16 22.37
N GLY A 299 -5.56 -0.38 23.68
CA GLY A 299 -4.67 -1.24 24.47
C GLY A 299 -4.89 -2.73 24.21
N ALA A 300 -6.08 -3.13 23.79
CA ALA A 300 -6.42 -4.54 23.56
C ALA A 300 -5.62 -5.16 22.40
N MET A 301 -5.40 -4.45 21.29
CA MET A 301 -4.56 -4.95 20.19
C MET A 301 -3.10 -5.17 20.62
N ILE A 302 -2.60 -4.32 21.53
CA ILE A 302 -1.25 -4.44 22.08
C ILE A 302 -1.16 -5.63 23.03
N ALA A 303 -2.17 -5.85 23.86
CA ALA A 303 -2.27 -7.03 24.71
C ALA A 303 -2.29 -8.31 23.87
N TYR A 304 -3.13 -8.34 22.82
CA TYR A 304 -3.29 -9.48 21.92
C TYR A 304 -1.99 -9.82 21.17
N LEU A 305 -1.31 -8.81 20.62
CA LEU A 305 -0.01 -9.05 19.98
C LEU A 305 1.05 -9.51 21.01
N GLY A 306 1.04 -8.92 22.21
CA GLY A 306 1.92 -9.33 23.30
C GLY A 306 1.74 -10.79 23.70
N GLU A 307 0.49 -11.25 23.80
CA GLU A 307 0.13 -12.65 24.03
C GLU A 307 0.71 -13.56 22.94
N ILE A 308 0.42 -13.25 21.68
CA ILE A 308 0.91 -14.02 20.51
C ILE A 308 2.44 -14.11 20.50
N MET A 309 3.12 -12.99 20.71
CA MET A 309 4.59 -12.93 20.73
C MET A 309 5.15 -13.79 21.87
N TYR A 310 4.56 -13.69 23.06
CA TYR A 310 5.02 -14.44 24.22
C TYR A 310 4.77 -15.94 24.09
N ASP A 311 3.61 -16.34 23.57
CA ASP A 311 3.30 -17.75 23.30
C ASP A 311 4.21 -18.37 22.24
N ALA A 312 4.66 -17.57 21.28
CA ALA A 312 5.65 -17.97 20.28
C ALA A 312 7.10 -18.01 20.80
N GLY A 313 7.32 -17.77 22.10
CA GLY A 313 8.63 -17.87 22.75
C GLY A 313 9.45 -16.58 22.75
N ILE A 314 8.92 -15.45 22.27
CA ILE A 314 9.63 -14.17 22.34
C ILE A 314 9.71 -13.73 23.80
N ARG A 315 10.90 -13.33 24.24
CA ARG A 315 11.16 -12.81 25.58
C ARG A 315 12.00 -11.53 25.46
N HIS A 316 11.59 -10.47 26.14
CA HIS A 316 12.37 -9.23 26.21
C HIS A 316 12.90 -9.03 27.63
N SER A 317 14.16 -8.60 27.71
CA SER A 317 14.72 -7.97 28.90
C SER A 317 14.26 -6.50 28.97
N LEU A 318 14.51 -5.82 30.09
CA LEU A 318 14.21 -4.39 30.19
C LEU A 318 15.00 -3.54 29.19
N GLU A 319 16.21 -3.96 28.82
CA GLU A 319 17.05 -3.28 27.84
C GLU A 319 16.43 -3.35 26.43
N ASP A 320 15.77 -4.46 26.09
CA ASP A 320 15.08 -4.65 24.81
C ASP A 320 13.82 -3.79 24.66
N THR A 321 13.33 -3.18 25.76
CA THR A 321 12.07 -2.42 25.77
C THR A 321 12.27 -0.92 25.50
N MET A 322 13.41 -0.51 24.94
CA MET A 322 13.60 0.88 24.51
C MET A 322 12.60 1.24 23.41
N VAL A 323 12.02 2.44 23.49
CA VAL A 323 11.05 2.92 22.50
C VAL A 323 11.73 3.20 21.17
N ASP A 324 11.04 2.94 20.07
CA ASP A 324 11.53 3.20 18.72
C ASP A 324 10.49 4.00 17.93
N GLN A 325 10.78 5.28 17.71
CA GLN A 325 9.88 6.18 16.98
C GLN A 325 9.68 5.77 15.52
N ARG A 326 10.63 5.01 14.96
CA ARG A 326 10.67 4.61 13.55
C ARG A 326 10.58 3.09 13.40
N PHE A 327 9.98 2.40 14.38
CA PHE A 327 9.86 0.95 14.39
C PHE A 327 9.09 0.45 13.17
N ARG A 328 9.79 0.00 12.14
CA ARG A 328 9.17 -0.41 10.88
C ARG A 328 8.53 -1.80 11.02
N THR A 329 7.47 -2.02 10.26
CA THR A 329 6.73 -3.29 10.26
C THR A 329 7.60 -4.48 9.79
N ASP A 330 8.58 -4.24 8.92
CA ASP A 330 9.51 -5.26 8.38
C ASP A 330 10.66 -5.65 9.32
N GLN A 331 10.88 -4.87 10.38
CA GLN A 331 11.78 -5.24 11.46
C GLN A 331 11.20 -6.33 12.37
N VAL A 332 9.89 -6.58 12.30
CA VAL A 332 9.21 -7.59 13.10
C VAL A 332 9.31 -8.94 12.41
N GLU A 333 10.05 -9.86 13.02
CA GLU A 333 10.07 -11.26 12.62
C GLU A 333 8.86 -11.98 13.23
N ALA A 334 7.88 -12.32 12.39
CA ALA A 334 6.63 -12.91 12.86
C ALA A 334 6.75 -14.43 13.05
N VAL A 335 7.57 -14.84 14.03
CA VAL A 335 7.86 -16.27 14.34
C VAL A 335 6.61 -17.08 14.71
N TRP A 336 5.49 -16.43 15.01
CA TRP A 336 4.19 -17.06 15.28
C TRP A 336 3.39 -17.45 14.03
N LYS A 337 3.80 -17.00 12.84
CA LYS A 337 3.21 -17.40 11.55
C LYS A 337 3.85 -18.70 11.04
N ARG A 338 3.04 -19.64 10.56
CA ARG A 338 3.54 -20.96 10.11
C ARG A 338 3.96 -20.93 8.65
N SER A 339 4.74 -21.92 8.22
CA SER A 339 5.22 -22.05 6.83
C SER A 339 4.10 -22.14 5.77
N ARG A 340 2.87 -22.57 6.16
CA ARG A 340 1.68 -22.56 5.29
C ARG A 340 1.05 -21.18 5.10
N ASP A 341 1.40 -20.22 5.96
CA ASP A 341 0.97 -18.81 5.90
C ASP A 341 1.99 -17.95 5.16
N LEU A 342 3.04 -18.54 4.56
CA LEU A 342 4.02 -17.81 3.76
C LEU A 342 3.33 -17.41 2.45
N GLY A 343 2.70 -16.23 2.45
CA GLY A 343 2.22 -15.57 1.24
C GLY A 343 3.25 -15.72 0.13
N ARG A 344 2.82 -16.25 -1.01
CA ARG A 344 3.66 -16.37 -2.20
C ARG A 344 3.53 -15.08 -2.97
N ILE A 345 4.65 -14.52 -3.43
CA ILE A 345 4.55 -13.51 -4.49
C ILE A 345 4.04 -14.27 -5.70
N VAL A 346 2.82 -13.93 -6.13
CA VAL A 346 2.21 -14.55 -7.30
C VAL A 346 2.48 -13.65 -8.47
N THR A 347 3.23 -14.15 -9.45
CA THR A 347 3.25 -13.52 -10.77
C THR A 347 1.85 -13.69 -11.36
N PRO A 348 1.15 -12.62 -11.78
CA PRO A 348 -0.20 -12.70 -12.31
C PRO A 348 -0.31 -13.82 -13.34
N GLY A 349 -1.35 -14.66 -13.25
CA GLY A 349 -1.58 -15.77 -14.16
C GLY A 349 -1.63 -15.27 -15.60
N THR A 350 -0.53 -15.46 -16.30
CA THR A 350 -0.31 -15.02 -17.68
C THR A 350 0.26 -16.21 -18.42
N ARG A 351 -0.37 -16.55 -19.54
CA ARG A 351 -0.03 -17.69 -20.37
C ARG A 351 1.11 -17.28 -21.29
N ASP A 352 2.23 -17.99 -21.21
CA ASP A 352 3.27 -17.89 -22.21
C ASP A 352 2.83 -18.60 -23.48
N LEU A 353 3.07 -17.96 -24.62
CA LEU A 353 2.85 -18.54 -25.94
C LEU A 353 4.15 -19.15 -26.43
N GLU A 354 4.09 -20.38 -26.90
CA GLU A 354 5.25 -21.01 -27.53
C GLU A 354 5.61 -20.30 -28.85
N PRO A 355 6.88 -20.33 -29.30
CA PRO A 355 7.27 -19.79 -30.59
C PRO A 355 6.43 -20.39 -31.73
N GLY A 356 5.71 -19.52 -32.46
CA GLY A 356 4.82 -19.91 -33.56
C GLY A 356 3.42 -20.36 -33.14
N GLU A 357 3.10 -20.34 -31.84
CA GLU A 357 1.76 -20.61 -31.34
C GLU A 357 0.80 -19.44 -31.62
N LEU A 358 -0.40 -19.76 -32.12
CA LEU A 358 -1.50 -18.80 -32.24
C LEU A 358 -2.61 -19.15 -31.23
N PRO A 359 -2.86 -18.31 -30.22
CA PRO A 359 -3.94 -18.54 -29.27
C PRO A 359 -5.31 -18.43 -29.93
N ARG A 360 -6.30 -19.10 -29.35
CA ARG A 360 -7.67 -19.07 -29.90
C ARG A 360 -8.30 -17.70 -29.64
N PRO A 361 -9.03 -17.10 -30.59
CA PRO A 361 -9.79 -15.89 -30.31
C PRO A 361 -10.71 -16.05 -29.08
N GLY A 362 -10.66 -15.10 -28.16
CA GLY A 362 -11.36 -15.11 -26.88
C GLY A 362 -10.61 -15.80 -25.73
N GLU A 363 -9.46 -16.42 -26.00
CA GLU A 363 -8.65 -17.06 -24.97
C GLU A 363 -8.01 -16.01 -24.04
N VAL A 364 -8.10 -16.21 -22.71
CA VAL A 364 -7.48 -15.33 -21.72
C VAL A 364 -5.98 -15.60 -21.66
N LEU A 365 -5.19 -14.63 -22.09
CA LEU A 365 -3.73 -14.66 -22.06
C LEU A 365 -3.17 -14.12 -20.74
N GLY A 366 -3.92 -13.27 -20.05
CA GLY A 366 -3.49 -12.68 -18.79
C GLY A 366 -4.63 -12.03 -18.03
N ARG A 367 -4.57 -12.09 -16.70
CA ARG A 367 -5.48 -11.32 -15.83
C ARG A 367 -4.67 -10.61 -14.75
N GLY A 368 -4.62 -9.28 -14.83
CA GLY A 368 -4.05 -8.42 -13.81
C GLY A 368 -5.12 -7.80 -12.92
N ALA A 369 -4.69 -6.95 -11.97
CA ALA A 369 -5.61 -6.18 -11.13
C ALA A 369 -6.47 -5.21 -11.96
N GLU A 370 -5.92 -4.62 -13.03
CA GLU A 370 -6.60 -3.56 -13.79
C GLU A 370 -7.09 -3.94 -15.18
N ALA A 371 -6.53 -5.02 -15.75
CA ALA A 371 -6.80 -5.37 -17.13
C ALA A 371 -6.85 -6.88 -17.33
N VAL A 372 -7.72 -7.30 -18.25
CA VAL A 372 -7.78 -8.64 -18.79
C VAL A 372 -7.19 -8.59 -20.20
N ILE A 373 -6.28 -9.51 -20.48
CA ILE A 373 -5.63 -9.66 -21.77
C ILE A 373 -6.20 -10.92 -22.42
N THR A 374 -6.77 -10.77 -23.61
CA THR A 374 -7.34 -11.87 -24.38
C THR A 374 -6.75 -11.91 -25.79
N ALA A 375 -6.68 -13.08 -26.38
CA ALA A 375 -6.38 -13.24 -27.80
C ALA A 375 -7.57 -12.80 -28.64
N GLY A 376 -7.31 -12.12 -29.75
CA GLY A 376 -8.33 -11.59 -30.64
C GLY A 376 -7.92 -11.65 -32.10
N THR A 377 -8.74 -11.03 -32.93
CA THR A 377 -8.45 -10.84 -34.35
C THR A 377 -8.89 -9.43 -34.73
N TYR A 378 -8.04 -8.70 -35.43
CA TYR A 378 -8.35 -7.36 -35.95
C TYR A 378 -8.08 -7.33 -37.45
N ALA A 379 -9.10 -7.00 -38.25
CA ALA A 379 -9.03 -7.01 -39.71
C ALA A 379 -8.47 -8.34 -40.30
N GLY A 380 -8.77 -9.48 -39.68
CA GLY A 380 -8.27 -10.80 -40.10
C GLY A 380 -6.86 -11.15 -39.62
N ILE A 381 -6.20 -10.28 -38.86
CA ILE A 381 -4.84 -10.48 -38.32
C ILE A 381 -4.94 -10.86 -36.83
N PRO A 382 -4.20 -11.87 -36.35
CA PRO A 382 -4.10 -12.19 -34.93
C PRO A 382 -3.69 -10.97 -34.10
N SER A 383 -4.39 -10.74 -32.99
CA SER A 383 -4.17 -9.57 -32.12
C SER A 383 -4.31 -9.93 -30.65
N VAL A 384 -3.89 -9.01 -29.80
CA VAL A 384 -4.13 -9.02 -28.36
C VAL A 384 -5.13 -7.93 -28.03
N VAL A 385 -6.11 -8.25 -27.21
CA VAL A 385 -7.09 -7.30 -26.68
C VAL A 385 -6.81 -7.10 -25.20
N LYS A 386 -6.46 -5.88 -24.81
CA LYS A 386 -6.33 -5.46 -23.42
C LYS A 386 -7.57 -4.67 -23.05
N GLU A 387 -8.38 -5.21 -22.14
CA GLU A 387 -9.63 -4.62 -21.70
C GLU A 387 -9.56 -4.27 -20.21
N ARG A 388 -9.98 -3.06 -19.85
CA ARG A 388 -10.04 -2.58 -18.47
C ARG A 388 -11.49 -2.65 -18.00
N PRO A 389 -11.90 -3.75 -17.33
CA PRO A 389 -13.28 -3.90 -16.89
C PRO A 389 -13.63 -2.80 -15.87
N PRO A 390 -14.87 -2.30 -15.87
CA PRO A 390 -15.32 -1.32 -14.91
C PRO A 390 -15.12 -1.79 -13.47
N LYS A 391 -14.77 -0.86 -12.57
CA LYS A 391 -14.62 -1.15 -11.14
C LYS A 391 -15.87 -0.74 -10.37
N GLY A 392 -16.67 -1.71 -9.91
CA GLY A 392 -17.97 -1.44 -9.28
C GLY A 392 -17.85 -0.74 -7.92
N TYR A 393 -16.67 -0.78 -7.28
CA TYR A 393 -16.40 -0.02 -6.06
C TYR A 393 -16.26 1.49 -6.28
N ARG A 394 -16.17 1.98 -7.52
CA ARG A 394 -16.05 3.41 -7.86
C ARG A 394 -17.36 3.96 -8.39
N LEU A 395 -17.53 5.27 -8.33
CA LEU A 395 -18.60 5.92 -9.09
C LEU A 395 -18.38 5.72 -10.60
N PRO A 396 -19.43 5.42 -11.38
CA PRO A 396 -19.29 5.18 -12.82
C PRO A 396 -18.65 6.34 -13.60
N GLU A 397 -18.92 7.58 -13.20
CA GLU A 397 -18.33 8.77 -13.83
C GLU A 397 -16.83 8.88 -13.57
N LEU A 398 -16.40 8.63 -12.32
CA LEU A 398 -14.99 8.58 -11.94
C LEU A 398 -14.26 7.46 -12.68
N ASP A 399 -14.84 6.25 -12.69
CA ASP A 399 -14.21 5.08 -13.31
C ASP A 399 -14.06 5.22 -14.83
N ARG A 400 -15.08 5.75 -15.52
CA ARG A 400 -14.99 6.07 -16.95
C ARG A 400 -13.88 7.09 -17.22
N SER A 401 -13.85 8.17 -16.45
CA SER A 401 -12.82 9.22 -16.61
C SER A 401 -11.40 8.64 -16.44
N LEU A 402 -11.19 7.82 -15.40
CA LEU A 402 -9.90 7.16 -15.14
C LEU A 402 -9.53 6.18 -16.24
N THR A 403 -10.48 5.36 -16.69
CA THR A 403 -10.26 4.36 -17.74
C THR A 403 -9.85 5.03 -19.05
N SER A 404 -10.60 6.04 -19.49
CA SER A 404 -10.26 6.79 -20.71
C SER A 404 -8.92 7.53 -20.57
N ALA A 405 -8.65 8.15 -19.42
CA ALA A 405 -7.37 8.84 -19.18
C ALA A 405 -6.17 7.89 -19.25
N ARG A 406 -6.27 6.70 -18.63
CA ARG A 406 -5.21 5.68 -18.63
C ARG A 406 -4.99 5.09 -20.01
N LEU A 407 -6.05 4.76 -20.72
CA LEU A 407 -5.96 4.21 -22.07
C LEU A 407 -5.33 5.23 -23.04
N ARG A 408 -5.70 6.51 -22.98
CA ARG A 408 -5.03 7.58 -23.75
C ARG A 408 -3.56 7.73 -23.37
N LYS A 409 -3.23 7.66 -22.07
CA LYS A 409 -1.85 7.73 -21.58
C LYS A 409 -1.03 6.55 -22.09
N GLU A 410 -1.54 5.33 -21.97
CA GLU A 410 -0.86 4.10 -22.38
C GLU A 410 -0.57 4.07 -23.88
N VAL A 411 -1.54 4.40 -24.74
CA VAL A 411 -1.32 4.50 -26.19
C VAL A 411 -0.29 5.58 -26.54
N ARG A 412 -0.35 6.74 -25.87
CA ARG A 412 0.64 7.81 -26.04
C ARG A 412 2.04 7.34 -25.64
N MET A 413 2.17 6.59 -24.55
CA MET A 413 3.45 6.09 -24.06
C MET A 413 4.01 5.00 -24.97
N LEU A 414 3.21 4.04 -25.44
CA LEU A 414 3.65 3.03 -26.41
C LEU A 414 4.20 3.66 -27.69
N ARG A 415 3.55 4.73 -28.17
CA ARG A 415 4.05 5.52 -29.31
C ARG A 415 5.36 6.24 -28.99
N ALA A 416 5.44 6.89 -27.83
CA ALA A 416 6.65 7.59 -27.39
C ALA A 416 7.86 6.64 -27.26
N MET A 417 7.66 5.43 -26.72
CA MET A 417 8.69 4.40 -26.63
C MET A 417 9.19 3.98 -28.02
N ARG A 418 8.28 3.83 -28.99
CA ARG A 418 8.64 3.50 -30.37
C ARG A 418 9.43 4.62 -31.05
N GLU A 419 9.02 5.87 -30.85
CA GLU A 419 9.76 7.05 -31.32
C GLU A 419 11.17 7.14 -30.70
N ALA A 420 11.34 6.63 -29.47
CA ALA A 420 12.63 6.49 -28.80
C ALA A 420 13.48 5.30 -29.30
N GLY A 421 12.99 4.51 -30.27
CA GLY A 421 13.70 3.36 -30.83
C GLY A 421 13.49 2.04 -30.08
N VAL A 422 12.57 2.02 -29.10
CA VAL A 422 12.24 0.82 -28.32
C VAL A 422 11.10 0.06 -28.99
N ARG A 423 11.30 -1.23 -29.26
CA ARG A 423 10.27 -2.08 -29.86
C ARG A 423 9.13 -2.30 -28.85
N THR A 424 7.92 -1.95 -29.27
CA THR A 424 6.66 -2.21 -28.57
C THR A 424 5.66 -2.85 -29.53
N PRO A 425 4.54 -3.45 -29.06
CA PRO A 425 3.47 -3.89 -29.94
C PRO A 425 2.79 -2.70 -30.64
N HIS A 426 2.39 -2.86 -31.91
CA HIS A 426 1.60 -1.84 -32.59
C HIS A 426 0.18 -1.74 -31.98
N VAL A 427 -0.28 -0.53 -31.69
CA VAL A 427 -1.69 -0.29 -31.36
C VAL A 427 -2.49 -0.29 -32.66
N LEU A 428 -3.39 -1.24 -32.81
CA LEU A 428 -4.22 -1.45 -33.99
C LEU A 428 -5.55 -0.70 -33.88
N ASP A 429 -6.13 -0.67 -32.69
CA ASP A 429 -7.40 0.01 -32.42
C ASP A 429 -7.53 0.38 -30.93
N MET A 430 -8.42 1.31 -30.64
CA MET A 430 -8.66 1.80 -29.28
C MET A 430 -10.11 2.27 -29.14
N ASP A 431 -10.79 1.80 -28.10
CA ASP A 431 -12.14 2.20 -27.73
C ASP A 431 -12.17 2.75 -26.29
N GLU A 432 -12.32 4.07 -26.17
CA GLU A 432 -12.39 4.76 -24.88
C GLU A 432 -13.66 4.42 -24.09
N GLY A 433 -14.74 4.02 -24.77
CA GLY A 433 -16.04 3.73 -24.14
C GLY A 433 -16.05 2.39 -23.41
N SER A 434 -15.39 1.37 -23.98
CA SER A 434 -15.22 0.06 -23.35
C SER A 434 -13.89 -0.11 -22.58
N GLY A 435 -12.98 0.87 -22.65
CA GLY A 435 -11.67 0.77 -22.00
C GLY A 435 -10.77 -0.27 -22.67
N ARG A 436 -10.93 -0.46 -23.99
CA ARG A 436 -10.29 -1.52 -24.76
C ARG A 436 -9.19 -0.99 -25.67
N ILE A 437 -8.04 -1.66 -25.66
CA ILE A 437 -6.94 -1.46 -26.60
C ILE A 437 -6.71 -2.76 -27.37
N VAL A 438 -6.66 -2.68 -28.70
CA VAL A 438 -6.29 -3.80 -29.56
C VAL A 438 -4.87 -3.58 -30.05
N MET A 439 -4.01 -4.56 -29.83
CA MET A 439 -2.58 -4.49 -30.08
C MET A 439 -2.13 -5.67 -30.95
N GLU A 440 -0.99 -5.49 -31.62
CA GLU A 440 -0.27 -6.57 -32.28
C GLU A 440 -0.01 -7.74 -31.31
N LEU A 441 -0.25 -8.96 -31.77
CA LEU A 441 0.21 -10.15 -31.08
C LEU A 441 1.71 -10.33 -31.33
N VAL A 442 2.51 -10.16 -30.28
CA VAL A 442 3.96 -10.41 -30.35
C VAL A 442 4.21 -11.88 -30.00
N PRO A 443 4.71 -12.71 -30.93
CA PRO A 443 4.97 -14.12 -30.65
C PRO A 443 6.24 -14.29 -29.82
N GLY A 444 6.22 -15.27 -28.92
CA GLY A 444 7.37 -15.68 -28.13
C GLY A 444 7.07 -15.72 -26.63
N PRO A 445 7.93 -16.40 -25.86
CA PRO A 445 7.80 -16.46 -24.41
C PRO A 445 8.18 -15.13 -23.77
N ARG A 446 7.64 -14.84 -22.59
CA ARG A 446 8.15 -13.73 -21.78
C ARG A 446 9.56 -14.05 -21.30
N LEU A 447 10.38 -13.02 -21.20
CA LEU A 447 11.76 -13.16 -20.78
C LEU A 447 11.84 -13.81 -19.39
N ALA A 448 10.96 -13.44 -18.45
CA ALA A 448 10.88 -14.04 -17.13
C ALA A 448 10.80 -15.58 -17.14
N SER A 449 10.09 -16.16 -18.09
CA SER A 449 9.82 -17.61 -18.16
C SER A 449 10.99 -18.40 -18.73
N VAL A 450 11.84 -17.77 -19.55
CA VAL A 450 12.95 -18.44 -20.23
C VAL A 450 14.33 -18.06 -19.69
N LEU A 451 14.46 -16.94 -18.98
CA LEU A 451 15.77 -16.40 -18.62
C LEU A 451 16.66 -17.38 -17.83
N ASN A 452 16.06 -18.17 -16.93
CA ASN A 452 16.78 -19.14 -16.10
C ASN A 452 17.22 -20.39 -16.90
N ILE A 453 16.58 -20.68 -18.03
CA ILE A 453 16.89 -21.85 -18.87
C ILE A 453 17.75 -21.52 -20.09
N LEU A 454 17.90 -20.23 -20.42
CA LEU A 454 18.82 -19.77 -21.46
C LEU A 454 20.27 -20.15 -21.14
N ARG A 455 21.08 -20.33 -22.18
CA ARG A 455 22.54 -20.47 -22.03
C ARG A 455 23.12 -19.16 -21.47
N GLU A 456 24.28 -19.23 -20.81
CA GLU A 456 24.84 -18.04 -20.14
C GLU A 456 25.08 -16.89 -21.11
N ASP A 457 25.61 -17.17 -22.30
CA ASP A 457 25.82 -16.20 -23.38
C ASP A 457 24.51 -15.53 -23.81
N GLU A 458 23.45 -16.31 -24.01
CA GLU A 458 22.12 -15.81 -24.41
C GLU A 458 21.44 -15.00 -23.31
N ARG A 459 21.60 -15.42 -22.05
CA ARG A 459 21.05 -14.70 -20.89
C ARG A 459 21.70 -13.34 -20.74
N ARG A 460 23.03 -13.28 -20.82
CA ARG A 460 23.81 -12.06 -20.75
C ARG A 460 23.43 -11.10 -21.89
N ASP A 461 23.29 -11.62 -23.11
CA ASP A 461 22.86 -10.85 -24.27
C ASP A 461 21.44 -10.28 -24.11
N ALA A 462 20.48 -11.10 -23.66
CA ALA A 462 19.11 -10.64 -23.40
C ALA A 462 19.06 -9.54 -22.33
N LEU A 463 19.83 -9.68 -21.24
CA LEU A 463 19.90 -8.66 -20.20
C LEU A 463 20.58 -7.38 -20.67
N ARG A 464 21.65 -7.49 -21.45
CA ARG A 464 22.30 -6.34 -22.07
C ARG A 464 21.34 -5.59 -22.97
N ARG A 465 20.64 -6.30 -23.86
CA ARG A 465 19.62 -5.70 -24.73
C ARG A 465 18.49 -5.04 -23.96
N MET A 466 18.01 -5.67 -22.90
CA MET A 466 17.01 -5.09 -22.02
C MET A 466 17.53 -3.79 -21.39
N GLY A 467 18.78 -3.78 -20.93
CA GLY A 467 19.47 -2.58 -20.44
C GLY A 467 19.54 -1.47 -21.48
N GLU A 468 19.91 -1.80 -22.72
CA GLU A 468 19.95 -0.85 -23.83
C GLU A 468 18.57 -0.21 -24.09
N MET A 469 17.50 -1.01 -24.12
CA MET A 469 16.14 -0.52 -24.30
C MET A 469 15.75 0.45 -23.18
N VAL A 470 16.05 0.13 -21.93
CA VAL A 470 15.79 1.04 -20.79
C VAL A 470 16.65 2.31 -20.88
N GLY A 471 17.89 2.19 -21.35
CA GLY A 471 18.75 3.34 -21.60
C GLY A 471 18.20 4.27 -22.69
N ASP A 472 17.65 3.71 -23.76
CA ASP A 472 16.95 4.46 -24.81
C ASP A 472 15.69 5.16 -24.28
N LEU A 473 14.93 4.53 -23.38
CA LEU A 473 13.81 5.19 -22.70
C LEU A 473 14.29 6.37 -21.86
N HIS A 474 15.26 6.15 -20.97
CA HIS A 474 15.73 7.18 -20.03
C HIS A 474 16.45 8.33 -20.75
N ARG A 475 17.10 8.08 -21.89
CA ARG A 475 17.67 9.10 -22.80
C ARG A 475 16.60 10.02 -23.38
N ASN A 476 15.39 9.50 -23.61
CA ASN A 476 14.26 10.24 -24.17
C ASN A 476 13.26 10.70 -23.09
N ASP A 477 13.72 10.78 -21.84
CA ASP A 477 12.93 11.19 -20.67
C ASP A 477 11.65 10.37 -20.49
N ILE A 478 11.72 9.08 -20.81
CA ILE A 478 10.65 8.12 -20.56
C ILE A 478 11.11 7.23 -19.42
N VAL A 479 10.30 7.14 -18.36
CA VAL A 479 10.42 6.10 -17.32
C VAL A 479 9.28 5.11 -17.51
N HIS A 480 9.57 3.82 -17.36
CA HIS A 480 8.57 2.78 -17.52
C HIS A 480 7.72 2.63 -16.26
N GLY A 481 8.33 2.75 -15.07
CA GLY A 481 7.65 2.68 -13.77
C GLY A 481 7.25 1.28 -13.30
N ASP A 482 7.60 0.23 -14.06
CA ASP A 482 7.36 -1.19 -13.74
C ASP A 482 8.30 -2.10 -14.55
N ILE A 483 9.60 -1.79 -14.54
CA ILE A 483 10.57 -2.58 -15.31
C ILE A 483 10.73 -3.95 -14.66
N THR A 484 10.24 -4.99 -15.34
CA THR A 484 10.40 -6.40 -14.92
C THR A 484 10.67 -7.28 -16.13
N THR A 485 11.29 -8.45 -15.93
CA THR A 485 11.48 -9.44 -17.00
C THR A 485 10.16 -10.00 -17.56
N SER A 486 9.05 -9.83 -16.84
CA SER A 486 7.72 -10.24 -17.30
C SER A 486 7.13 -9.29 -18.36
N ASN A 487 7.63 -8.06 -18.43
CA ASN A 487 7.15 -7.03 -19.36
C ASN A 487 7.90 -7.04 -20.70
N PHE A 488 8.74 -8.05 -20.93
CA PHE A 488 9.47 -8.25 -22.18
C PHE A 488 9.13 -9.61 -22.78
N ILE A 489 8.83 -9.64 -24.08
CA ILE A 489 8.73 -10.87 -24.87
C ILE A 489 10.02 -11.06 -25.65
N LEU A 490 10.56 -12.27 -25.60
CA LEU A 490 11.71 -12.69 -26.38
C LEU A 490 11.22 -13.32 -27.70
N GLY A 491 11.51 -12.67 -28.82
CA GLY A 491 11.17 -13.16 -30.15
C GLY A 491 12.16 -14.22 -30.64
N SER A 492 13.29 -13.76 -31.19
CA SER A 492 14.37 -14.63 -31.67
C SER A 492 15.70 -14.32 -30.98
N LEU A 493 16.52 -15.36 -30.82
CA LEU A 493 17.93 -15.25 -30.42
C LEU A 493 18.77 -15.58 -31.65
N SER A 494 19.42 -14.60 -32.25
CA SER A 494 20.29 -14.83 -33.40
C SER A 494 21.56 -13.99 -33.33
N GLY A 495 22.72 -14.64 -33.44
CA GLY A 495 24.01 -13.97 -33.61
C GLY A 495 24.44 -13.03 -32.47
N GLY A 496 24.00 -13.26 -31.22
CA GLY A 496 24.27 -12.36 -30.09
C GLY A 496 23.48 -11.07 -30.15
N ASN A 497 22.23 -11.14 -30.63
CA ASN A 497 21.28 -10.04 -30.55
C ASN A 497 19.90 -10.60 -30.19
N ALA A 498 19.50 -10.42 -28.93
CA ALA A 498 18.18 -10.77 -28.44
C ALA A 498 17.13 -9.82 -29.02
N ASP A 499 16.14 -10.38 -29.71
CA ASP A 499 15.00 -9.59 -30.19
C ASP A 499 13.96 -9.47 -29.07
N LEU A 500 13.99 -8.33 -28.37
CA LEU A 500 13.10 -8.04 -27.26
C LEU A 500 12.02 -7.04 -27.65
N CYS A 501 10.80 -7.31 -27.17
CA CYS A 501 9.66 -6.41 -27.30
C CYS A 501 9.10 -6.07 -25.92
N LEU A 502 8.99 -4.78 -25.62
CA LEU A 502 8.42 -4.27 -24.38
C LEU A 502 6.89 -4.15 -24.52
N ILE A 503 6.13 -4.85 -23.69
CA ILE A 503 4.69 -5.09 -23.93
C ILE A 503 3.73 -4.30 -23.05
N ASP A 504 4.21 -3.64 -21.99
CA ASP A 504 3.35 -2.83 -21.12
C ASP A 504 3.90 -1.41 -20.97
N ALA A 505 3.01 -0.42 -21.06
CA ALA A 505 3.32 0.99 -20.82
C ALA A 505 2.33 1.64 -19.85
N SER A 506 1.55 0.83 -19.12
CA SER A 506 0.45 1.27 -18.28
C SER A 506 0.87 2.22 -17.14
N LEU A 507 2.08 2.05 -16.63
CA LEU A 507 2.66 2.86 -15.54
C LEU A 507 3.72 3.86 -16.02
N SER A 508 3.98 3.92 -17.33
CA SER A 508 5.03 4.73 -17.90
C SER A 508 4.72 6.21 -17.84
N ASP A 509 5.74 7.05 -17.77
CA ASP A 509 5.58 8.50 -17.74
C ASP A 509 6.75 9.21 -18.41
N ARG A 510 6.56 10.50 -18.74
CA ARG A 510 7.64 11.36 -19.21
C ARG A 510 8.20 12.19 -18.05
N THR A 511 9.52 12.14 -17.85
CA THR A 511 10.20 12.89 -16.79
C THR A 511 11.71 12.98 -17.03
N GLU A 512 12.23 14.19 -16.81
CA GLU A 512 13.67 14.46 -16.79
C GLU A 512 14.31 14.10 -15.43
N GLU A 513 13.49 13.84 -14.39
CA GLU A 513 13.95 13.64 -13.02
C GLU A 513 14.80 12.36 -12.88
N MET A 514 16.07 12.55 -12.49
CA MET A 514 16.98 11.42 -12.24
C MET A 514 16.54 10.53 -11.09
N GLU A 515 15.79 11.06 -10.12
CA GLU A 515 15.23 10.26 -9.02
C GLU A 515 14.24 9.23 -9.54
N ARG A 516 13.37 9.59 -10.49
CA ARG A 516 12.43 8.68 -11.15
C ARG A 516 13.14 7.59 -11.96
N LYS A 517 14.18 7.97 -12.69
CA LYS A 517 15.04 7.03 -13.44
C LYS A 517 15.75 6.06 -12.49
N GLY A 518 16.23 6.55 -11.34
CA GLY A 518 16.83 5.74 -10.28
C GLY A 518 15.87 4.76 -9.61
N VAL A 519 14.60 5.14 -9.40
CA VAL A 519 13.53 4.25 -8.90
C VAL A 519 13.29 3.09 -9.87
N ASP A 520 13.25 3.35 -11.18
CA ASP A 520 13.03 2.31 -12.20
C ASP A 520 14.13 1.24 -12.18
N LEU A 521 15.40 1.68 -12.10
CA LEU A 521 16.56 0.79 -11.98
C LEU A 521 16.53 -0.02 -10.67
N ARG A 522 16.16 0.62 -9.56
CA ARG A 522 16.03 -0.04 -8.26
C ARG A 522 14.98 -1.15 -8.31
N LEU A 523 13.80 -0.83 -8.83
CA LEU A 523 12.68 -1.75 -8.93
C LEU A 523 13.07 -2.98 -9.76
N PHE A 524 13.68 -2.77 -10.93
CA PHE A 524 14.16 -3.87 -11.76
C PHE A 524 15.14 -4.77 -11.01
N ARG A 525 16.17 -4.20 -10.37
CA ARG A 525 17.16 -4.96 -9.61
C ARG A 525 16.54 -5.76 -8.48
N GLU A 526 15.59 -5.19 -7.74
CA GLU A 526 14.88 -5.88 -6.66
C GLU A 526 14.06 -7.06 -7.18
N VAL A 527 13.23 -6.82 -8.22
CA VAL A 527 12.40 -7.85 -8.84
C VAL A 527 13.28 -8.95 -9.44
N TYR A 528 14.35 -8.59 -10.13
CA TYR A 528 15.29 -9.52 -10.75
C TYR A 528 15.92 -10.45 -9.70
N THR A 529 16.52 -9.87 -8.66
CA THR A 529 17.18 -10.63 -7.58
C THR A 529 16.20 -11.59 -6.89
N SER A 530 14.93 -11.19 -6.81
CA SER A 530 13.89 -12.03 -6.19
C SER A 530 13.36 -13.15 -7.10
N THR A 531 13.32 -12.94 -8.42
CA THR A 531 12.70 -13.84 -9.41
C THR A 531 13.71 -14.81 -10.03
N HIS A 532 14.97 -14.36 -10.16
CA HIS A 532 16.05 -15.07 -10.85
C HIS A 532 17.21 -15.37 -9.90
N ALA A 533 16.89 -15.89 -8.71
CA ALA A 533 17.89 -16.24 -7.70
C ALA A 533 18.91 -17.26 -8.25
N GLY A 534 20.20 -17.01 -8.01
CA GLY A 534 21.31 -17.81 -8.53
C GLY A 534 21.84 -17.36 -9.90
N PHE A 535 21.31 -16.27 -10.46
CA PHE A 535 21.78 -15.65 -11.71
C PHE A 535 22.18 -14.18 -11.54
N GLU A 536 22.53 -13.78 -10.32
CA GLU A 536 22.87 -12.40 -9.96
C GLU A 536 24.06 -11.87 -10.79
N ASP A 537 25.02 -12.72 -11.14
CA ASP A 537 26.19 -12.36 -11.94
C ASP A 537 25.83 -11.87 -13.36
N ALA A 538 24.66 -12.26 -13.88
CA ALA A 538 24.21 -11.83 -15.20
C ALA A 538 23.54 -10.44 -15.17
N LEU A 539 23.13 -9.96 -14.00
CA LEU A 539 22.46 -8.67 -13.83
C LEU A 539 23.37 -7.50 -14.24
N ASP A 540 24.69 -7.64 -14.07
CA ASP A 540 25.65 -6.60 -14.45
C ASP A 540 25.56 -6.24 -15.94
N GLU A 541 25.22 -7.19 -16.81
CA GLU A 541 25.08 -6.95 -18.25
C GLU A 541 23.94 -5.98 -18.57
N PHE A 542 22.86 -5.99 -17.77
CA PHE A 542 21.80 -4.98 -17.89
C PHE A 542 22.35 -3.58 -17.65
N PHE A 543 23.15 -3.38 -16.61
CA PHE A 543 23.74 -2.08 -16.31
C PHE A 543 24.78 -1.67 -17.35
N VAL A 544 25.51 -2.63 -17.94
CA VAL A 544 26.40 -2.36 -19.08
C VAL A 544 25.60 -1.83 -20.27
N GLY A 545 24.56 -2.54 -20.72
CA GLY A 545 23.72 -2.09 -21.84
C GLY A 545 23.02 -0.76 -21.57
N TYR A 546 22.60 -0.53 -20.32
CA TYR A 546 22.02 0.74 -19.89
C TYR A 546 23.00 1.92 -20.05
N ARG A 547 24.24 1.76 -19.60
CA ARG A 547 25.30 2.77 -19.75
C ARG A 547 25.69 3.02 -21.21
N ASP A 548 25.68 1.98 -22.05
CA ASP A 548 25.97 2.09 -23.48
C ASP A 548 24.96 3.01 -24.19
N ARG A 549 23.72 3.12 -23.67
CA ARG A 549 22.65 3.92 -24.27
C ARG A 549 22.31 5.19 -23.51
N PHE A 550 22.75 5.40 -22.28
CA PHE A 550 22.42 6.63 -21.56
C PHE A 550 23.65 7.29 -20.93
N SER A 551 24.06 8.44 -21.48
CA SER A 551 25.26 9.16 -21.05
C SER A 551 25.22 9.62 -19.59
N GLU A 552 24.02 9.84 -19.03
CA GLU A 552 23.82 10.20 -17.62
C GLU A 552 23.51 9.00 -16.71
N ALA A 553 23.72 7.77 -17.18
CA ALA A 553 23.46 6.54 -16.42
C ALA A 553 24.09 6.54 -15.03
N GLY A 554 25.31 7.11 -14.89
CA GLY A 554 25.97 7.23 -13.59
C GLY A 554 25.14 8.01 -12.55
N LYS A 555 24.43 9.07 -12.96
CA LYS A 555 23.56 9.86 -12.05
C LYS A 555 22.32 9.08 -11.65
N ALA A 556 21.71 8.35 -12.58
CA ALA A 556 20.55 7.51 -12.29
C ALA A 556 20.91 6.35 -11.36
N GLU A 557 22.08 5.72 -11.56
CA GLU A 557 22.60 4.68 -10.67
C GLU A 557 22.98 5.22 -9.28
N GLU A 558 23.51 6.43 -9.19
CA GLU A 558 23.76 7.11 -7.91
C GLU A 558 22.44 7.33 -7.16
N LYS A 559 21.39 7.81 -7.84
CA LYS A 559 20.05 7.93 -7.25
C LYS A 559 19.50 6.59 -6.81
N MET A 560 19.64 5.53 -7.60
CA MET A 560 19.27 4.17 -7.19
C MET A 560 19.95 3.80 -5.85
N LYS A 561 21.27 4.02 -5.72
CA LYS A 561 22.02 3.72 -4.49
C LYS A 561 21.60 4.59 -3.30
N GLU A 562 21.34 5.88 -3.51
CA GLU A 562 20.80 6.76 -2.46
C GLU A 562 19.45 6.25 -1.94
N ILE A 563 18.56 5.88 -2.87
CA ILE A 563 17.23 5.35 -2.56
C ILE A 563 17.34 4.00 -1.83
N ASP A 564 18.26 3.13 -2.24
CA ASP A 564 18.58 1.90 -1.50
C ASP A 564 19.09 2.21 -0.10
N GLY A 565 19.97 3.20 0.04
CA GLY A 565 20.47 3.68 1.31
C GLY A 565 19.33 4.11 2.24
N ARG A 566 18.36 4.88 1.74
CA ARG A 566 17.13 5.23 2.49
C ARG A 566 16.36 3.99 2.97
N GLY A 567 16.45 2.86 2.26
CA GLY A 567 15.96 1.54 2.70
C GLY A 567 16.94 0.67 3.50
N ARG A 568 18.26 0.97 3.47
CA ARG A 568 19.38 0.15 3.99
C ARG A 568 20.24 0.80 5.08
N TYR A 569 19.94 1.99 5.59
CA TYR A 569 20.65 2.62 6.73
C TYR A 569 20.49 1.88 8.08
N ILE A 570 20.47 0.53 8.07
CA ILE A 570 20.43 -0.38 9.22
C ILE A 570 21.45 -1.53 9.03
N HIS A 571 22.58 -1.28 8.35
CA HIS A 571 23.70 -2.24 8.34
C HIS A 571 25.06 -1.64 8.72
N GLN A 572 25.14 -0.37 9.05
CA GLN A 572 26.33 0.25 9.64
C GLN A 572 25.89 1.28 10.67
N ASP A 573 25.75 0.84 11.92
CA ASP A 573 26.61 1.23 13.04
C ASP A 573 26.22 0.47 14.31
#